data_AF-Q7U4B1-F1
#
_entry.id   AF-Q7U4B1-F1
#
_cell.length_a   1.000
_cell.length_b   1.000
_cell.length_c   1.000
_cell.angle_alpha   90.00
_cell.angle_beta   90.00
_cell.angle_gamma   90.00
#
_symmetry.space_group_name_H-M   'P 1'
#
loop_
_entity.id
_entity.type
_entity.pdbx_description
1 polymer ?
#
loop_
_entity_poly.entity_id
_entity_poly.type
_entity_poly.pdbx_seq_one_letter_code
_entity_poly.pdbx_strand_id
1 'polypeptide(L)'
;MAQQPWTHSLATLMAATPLVVIGALGLTSDPRPSMTPGSWETTGGSRIRLTEQLAEREIELDQRRDAQLLMKEFIRGQMARHYWGGFSPSLADLGLTVPQRLDTRVDRDRLTTTLNVMPRRGSEAFLAGVERRGGRLTSWSCRGRKDQISERNHKRCPEGWTLLDVKQLE
;
A
#
# COMPACT_ATOMS: atom_id res chain seq x y z
N MET A 1 54.64 -7.85 37.65
CA MET A 1 53.80 -7.22 36.60
C MET A 1 52.92 -8.31 35.99
N ALA A 2 51.60 -8.07 35.96
CA ALA A 2 50.50 -8.73 35.22
C ALA A 2 50.49 -10.28 35.12
N GLN A 3 49.63 -11.00 35.85
CA GLN A 3 48.20 -11.29 35.58
C GLN A 3 47.90 -11.99 34.25
N GLN A 4 47.69 -13.32 34.31
CA GLN A 4 46.63 -13.99 33.56
C GLN A 4 46.33 -15.36 34.19
N PRO A 5 45.09 -15.58 34.67
CA PRO A 5 44.50 -16.90 34.54
C PRO A 5 43.13 -16.84 33.86
N TRP A 6 42.89 -17.86 33.06
CA TRP A 6 41.66 -18.14 32.35
C TRP A 6 40.43 -18.18 33.27
N THR A 7 39.32 -17.60 32.81
CA THR A 7 37.99 -17.81 33.37
C THR A 7 36.96 -18.05 32.26
N HIS A 8 36.98 -19.25 31.66
CA HIS A 8 35.76 -19.84 31.13
C HIS A 8 35.00 -20.45 32.31
N SER A 9 33.98 -19.79 32.87
CA SER A 9 32.88 -20.44 33.66
C SER A 9 31.91 -19.45 34.35
N LEU A 10 31.38 -18.43 33.66
CA LEU A 10 30.32 -17.60 34.29
C LEU A 10 29.13 -17.22 33.39
N ALA A 11 29.10 -17.59 32.11
CA ALA A 11 27.99 -17.20 31.23
C ALA A 11 26.76 -18.13 31.31
N THR A 12 26.88 -19.32 31.88
CA THR A 12 25.85 -20.37 31.75
C THR A 12 24.82 -20.43 32.88
N LEU A 13 24.89 -19.55 33.89
CA LEU A 13 24.04 -19.62 35.09
C LEU A 13 23.02 -18.47 35.26
N MET A 14 22.79 -17.66 34.23
CA MET A 14 21.83 -16.54 34.29
C MET A 14 20.62 -16.69 33.36
N ALA A 15 20.28 -17.92 32.95
CA ALA A 15 19.15 -18.19 32.06
C ALA A 15 18.02 -19.04 32.69
N ALA A 16 18.17 -19.51 33.93
CA ALA A 16 17.22 -20.47 34.52
C ALA A 16 16.23 -19.85 35.53
N THR A 17 16.40 -18.60 35.95
CA THR A 17 15.55 -17.95 36.95
C THR A 17 14.22 -17.36 36.44
N PRO A 18 14.09 -16.78 35.22
CA PRO A 18 12.83 -16.16 34.83
C PRO A 18 11.72 -17.16 34.47
N LEU A 19 12.07 -18.39 34.04
CA LEU A 19 11.07 -19.39 33.60
C LEU A 19 10.30 -20.03 34.77
N VAL A 20 10.92 -20.16 35.94
CA VAL A 20 10.28 -20.78 37.12
C VAL A 20 9.20 -19.86 37.72
N VAL A 21 9.40 -18.54 37.66
CA VAL A 21 8.42 -17.56 38.18
C VAL A 21 7.16 -17.52 37.32
N ILE A 22 7.27 -17.68 35.99
CA ILE A 22 6.11 -17.73 35.08
C ILE A 22 5.33 -19.03 35.27
N GLY A 23 6.00 -20.15 35.56
CA GLY A 23 5.36 -21.46 35.78
C GLY A 23 4.52 -21.52 37.06
N ALA A 24 4.93 -20.86 38.15
CA ALA A 24 4.21 -20.91 39.43
C ALA A 24 2.94 -20.03 39.46
N LEU A 25 2.91 -18.93 38.71
CA LEU A 25 1.73 -18.03 38.63
C LEU A 25 0.58 -18.59 37.78
N GLY A 26 0.83 -19.61 36.95
CA GLY A 26 -0.20 -20.28 36.15
C GLY A 26 -1.05 -21.30 36.91
N LEU A 27 -0.58 -21.81 38.07
CA LEU A 27 -1.24 -22.89 38.81
C LEU A 27 -2.30 -22.43 39.82
N THR A 28 -2.37 -21.13 40.13
CA THR A 28 -3.31 -20.59 41.13
C THR A 28 -4.41 -19.72 40.54
N SER A 29 -4.47 -19.59 39.22
CA SER A 29 -5.50 -18.80 38.55
C SER A 29 -6.61 -19.73 38.06
N ASP A 30 -7.50 -20.09 38.98
CA ASP A 30 -8.79 -20.70 38.63
C ASP A 30 -9.86 -19.60 38.65
N PRO A 31 -10.24 -19.06 37.48
CA PRO A 31 -11.56 -18.51 37.30
C PRO A 31 -12.30 -19.43 36.35
N ARG A 32 -13.06 -20.38 36.89
CA ARG A 32 -14.23 -20.92 36.18
C ARG A 32 -15.37 -19.92 36.37
N PRO A 33 -15.67 -19.03 35.42
CA PRO A 33 -17.00 -18.43 35.39
C PRO A 33 -17.97 -19.57 35.07
N SER A 34 -18.97 -19.75 35.92
CA SER A 34 -20.13 -20.60 35.63
C SER A 34 -20.70 -20.17 34.29
N MET A 35 -20.48 -20.99 33.26
CA MET A 35 -21.02 -20.79 31.93
C MET A 35 -22.52 -21.10 32.00
N THR A 36 -23.30 -20.08 32.34
CA THR A 36 -24.72 -20.05 32.00
C THR A 36 -24.80 -20.08 30.48
N PRO A 37 -25.61 -20.95 29.85
CA PRO A 37 -25.84 -20.91 28.41
C PRO A 37 -26.71 -19.70 28.09
N GLY A 38 -26.11 -18.51 28.11
CA GLY A 38 -26.69 -17.27 27.63
C GLY A 38 -26.58 -17.23 26.10
N SER A 39 -27.75 -17.32 25.44
CA SER A 39 -28.04 -16.93 24.05
C SER A 39 -26.85 -16.56 23.16
N TRP A 40 -26.48 -17.49 22.28
CA TRP A 40 -25.41 -17.37 21.27
C TRP A 40 -25.87 -16.62 20.01
N GLU A 41 -27.08 -16.06 20.02
CA GLU A 41 -27.72 -15.41 18.87
C GLU A 41 -27.11 -14.05 18.52
N THR A 42 -26.39 -13.40 19.44
CA THR A 42 -25.72 -12.11 19.19
C THR A 42 -24.35 -12.22 18.52
N THR A 43 -23.75 -13.42 18.46
CA THR A 43 -22.42 -13.62 17.84
C THR A 43 -22.51 -13.79 16.32
N GLY A 44 -23.60 -14.37 15.79
CA GLY A 44 -23.81 -14.57 14.36
C GLY A 44 -23.88 -13.26 13.58
N GLY A 45 -24.70 -12.30 14.04
CA GLY A 45 -24.83 -10.99 13.41
C GLY A 45 -23.55 -10.14 13.44
N SER A 46 -22.77 -10.24 14.52
CA SER A 46 -21.48 -9.55 14.65
C SER A 46 -20.42 -10.15 13.70
N ARG A 47 -20.35 -11.48 13.58
CA ARG A 47 -19.44 -12.16 12.65
C ARG A 47 -19.76 -11.85 11.20
N ILE A 48 -21.04 -11.85 10.80
CA ILE A 48 -21.45 -11.54 9.43
C ILE A 48 -21.07 -10.10 9.05
N ARG A 49 -21.34 -9.14 9.95
CA ARG A 49 -20.94 -7.73 9.75
C ARG A 49 -19.42 -7.57 9.63
N LEU A 50 -18.65 -8.30 10.44
CA LEU A 50 -17.20 -8.27 10.36
C LEU A 50 -16.67 -8.87 9.05
N THR A 51 -17.22 -10.00 8.61
CA THR A 51 -16.81 -10.63 7.34
C THR A 51 -17.12 -9.75 6.15
N GLU A 52 -18.26 -9.05 6.16
CA GLU A 52 -18.62 -8.09 5.11
C GLU A 52 -17.67 -6.88 5.10
N GLN A 53 -17.34 -6.34 6.28
CA GLN A 53 -16.35 -5.25 6.39
C GLN A 53 -14.96 -5.67 5.90
N LEU A 54 -14.53 -6.89 6.19
CA LEU A 54 -13.25 -7.42 5.71
C LEU A 54 -13.25 -7.61 4.20
N ALA A 55 -14.32 -8.18 3.64
CA ALA A 55 -14.46 -8.34 2.20
C ALA A 55 -14.44 -6.99 1.47
N GLU A 56 -15.10 -5.97 2.02
CA GLU A 56 -15.07 -4.61 1.46
C GLU A 56 -13.64 -4.03 1.48
N ARG A 57 -12.93 -4.21 2.59
CA ARG A 57 -11.54 -3.75 2.73
C ARG A 57 -10.59 -4.46 1.77
N GLU A 58 -10.78 -5.75 1.56
CA GLU A 58 -9.97 -6.51 0.61
C GLU A 58 -10.17 -6.00 -0.82
N ILE A 59 -11.41 -5.73 -1.23
CA ILE A 59 -11.73 -5.14 -2.55
C ILE A 59 -11.07 -3.77 -2.72
N GLU A 60 -11.10 -2.92 -1.68
CA GLU A 60 -10.45 -1.61 -1.71
C GLU A 60 -8.92 -1.74 -1.88
N LEU A 61 -8.30 -2.66 -1.15
CA LEU A 61 -6.86 -2.92 -1.24
C LEU A 61 -6.45 -3.47 -2.60
N ASP A 62 -7.26 -4.35 -3.18
CA ASP A 62 -7.03 -4.92 -4.51
C ASP A 62 -7.11 -3.82 -5.60
N GLN A 63 -8.12 -2.95 -5.55
CA GLN A 63 -8.21 -1.81 -6.47
C GLN A 63 -7.06 -0.82 -6.31
N ARG A 64 -6.56 -0.62 -5.09
CA ARG A 64 -5.37 0.20 -4.85
C ARG A 64 -4.14 -0.42 -5.53
N ARG A 65 -3.96 -1.73 -5.42
CA ARG A 65 -2.86 -2.46 -6.06
C ARG A 65 -2.94 -2.34 -7.58
N ASP A 66 -4.12 -2.58 -8.14
CA ASP A 66 -4.40 -2.43 -9.59
C ASP A 66 -4.05 -1.02 -10.08
N ALA A 67 -4.46 0.02 -9.34
CA ALA A 67 -4.17 1.40 -9.69
C ALA A 67 -2.67 1.72 -9.68
N GLN A 68 -1.95 1.23 -8.67
CA GLN A 68 -0.52 1.44 -8.57
C GLN A 68 0.27 0.70 -9.64
N LEU A 69 -0.14 -0.53 -9.97
CA LEU A 69 0.45 -1.29 -11.08
C LEU A 69 0.23 -0.57 -12.42
N LEU A 70 -0.99 -0.09 -12.68
CA LEU A 70 -1.30 0.66 -13.89
C LEU A 70 -0.46 1.94 -14.01
N MET A 71 -0.25 2.67 -12.91
CA MET A 71 0.64 3.84 -12.89
C MET A 71 2.09 3.48 -13.22
N LYS A 72 2.61 2.37 -12.66
CA LYS A 72 3.97 1.89 -12.94
C LYS A 72 4.14 1.62 -14.44
N GLU A 73 3.23 0.84 -15.02
CA GLU A 73 3.29 0.46 -16.42
C GLU A 73 3.06 1.67 -17.35
N PHE A 74 2.19 2.60 -16.98
CA PHE A 74 2.03 3.87 -17.70
C PHE A 74 3.33 4.68 -17.74
N ILE A 75 4.00 4.88 -16.59
CA ILE A 75 5.27 5.60 -16.54
C ILE A 75 6.31 4.91 -17.42
N ARG A 76 6.43 3.58 -17.31
CA ARG A 76 7.38 2.79 -18.10
C ARG A 76 7.10 2.92 -19.60
N GLY A 77 5.83 2.74 -20.00
CA GLY A 77 5.38 2.86 -21.37
C GLY A 77 5.66 4.24 -21.95
N GLN A 78 5.34 5.31 -21.21
CA GLN A 78 5.57 6.69 -21.67
C GLN A 78 7.06 7.04 -21.77
N MET A 79 7.87 6.59 -20.82
CA MET A 79 9.33 6.75 -20.87
C MET A 79 9.92 6.10 -22.13
N ALA A 80 9.49 4.89 -22.46
CA ALA A 80 9.93 4.19 -23.66
C ALA A 80 9.40 4.84 -24.95
N ARG A 81 8.08 5.12 -25.00
CA ARG A 81 7.39 5.69 -26.16
C ARG A 81 7.95 7.06 -26.56
N HIS A 82 8.46 7.82 -25.61
CA HIS A 82 9.06 9.13 -25.85
C HIS A 82 10.18 9.09 -26.90
N TYR A 83 11.04 8.07 -26.86
CA TYR A 83 12.16 7.92 -27.81
C TYR A 83 11.69 7.66 -29.26
N TRP A 84 10.42 7.34 -29.45
CA TRP A 84 9.78 7.09 -30.74
C TRP A 84 8.90 8.26 -31.21
N GLY A 85 9.16 9.48 -30.75
CA GLY A 85 8.50 10.70 -31.26
C GLY A 85 7.51 11.40 -30.31
N GLY A 86 7.49 11.03 -29.02
CA GLY A 86 6.74 11.75 -27.99
C GLY A 86 5.86 10.86 -27.11
N PHE A 87 5.05 11.48 -26.24
CA PHE A 87 4.14 10.75 -25.35
C PHE A 87 2.91 10.21 -26.08
N SER A 88 2.48 9.01 -25.70
CA SER A 88 1.22 8.41 -26.13
C SER A 88 0.00 9.22 -25.64
N PRO A 89 -1.05 9.39 -26.46
CA PRO A 89 -2.29 10.02 -26.03
C PRO A 89 -3.22 9.08 -25.27
N SER A 90 -3.03 7.76 -25.35
CA SER A 90 -3.92 6.78 -24.73
C SER A 90 -3.17 5.61 -24.08
N LEU A 91 -3.85 4.90 -23.18
CA LEU A 91 -3.34 3.66 -22.57
C LEU A 91 -3.29 2.51 -23.58
N ALA A 92 -4.25 2.44 -24.50
CA ALA A 92 -4.29 1.41 -25.54
C ALA A 92 -3.09 1.47 -26.48
N ASP A 93 -2.65 2.68 -26.87
CA ASP A 93 -1.45 2.91 -27.69
C ASP A 93 -0.15 2.51 -26.96
N LEU A 94 -0.19 2.40 -25.63
CA LEU A 94 0.90 1.85 -24.80
C LEU A 94 0.77 0.34 -24.60
N GLY A 95 -0.26 -0.31 -25.15
CA GLY A 95 -0.58 -1.71 -24.93
C GLY A 95 -1.12 -2.01 -23.52
N LEU A 96 -1.61 -0.99 -22.81
CA LEU A 96 -2.10 -1.13 -21.44
C LEU A 96 -3.61 -1.32 -21.41
N THR A 97 -4.06 -2.32 -20.67
CA THR A 97 -5.49 -2.57 -20.42
C THR A 97 -5.88 -1.97 -19.07
N VAL A 98 -7.03 -1.29 -19.03
CA VAL A 98 -7.58 -0.72 -17.81
C VAL A 98 -8.44 -1.78 -17.10
N PRO A 99 -8.12 -2.17 -15.84
CA PRO A 99 -8.99 -3.02 -15.04
C PRO A 99 -10.38 -2.40 -14.91
N GLN A 100 -11.45 -3.21 -15.03
CA GLN A 100 -12.85 -2.73 -15.02
C GLN A 100 -13.26 -1.98 -13.75
N ARG A 101 -12.48 -2.12 -12.68
CA ARG A 101 -12.71 -1.49 -11.37
C ARG A 101 -12.05 -0.12 -11.24
N LEU A 102 -11.37 0.35 -12.27
CA LEU A 102 -10.69 1.64 -12.33
C LEU A 102 -11.27 2.50 -13.45
N ASP A 103 -11.48 3.77 -13.17
CA ASP A 103 -11.76 4.78 -14.17
C ASP A 103 -10.48 5.59 -14.40
N THR A 104 -10.13 5.81 -15.67
CA THR A 104 -8.84 6.40 -16.05
C THR A 104 -8.99 7.53 -17.04
N ARG A 105 -8.13 8.54 -16.94
CA ARG A 105 -8.04 9.63 -17.92
C ARG A 105 -6.59 9.98 -18.18
N VAL A 106 -6.21 10.05 -19.45
CA VAL A 106 -4.89 10.51 -19.87
C VAL A 106 -5.00 11.95 -20.36
N ASP A 107 -4.23 12.83 -19.74
CA ASP A 107 -3.99 14.18 -20.21
C ASP A 107 -2.58 14.29 -20.79
N ARG A 108 -2.42 15.09 -21.83
CA ARG A 108 -1.14 15.27 -22.51
C ARG A 108 -0.96 16.70 -22.99
N ASP A 109 0.25 17.20 -22.80
CA ASP A 109 0.76 18.36 -23.51
C ASP A 109 2.09 18.01 -24.21
N ARG A 110 2.79 19.01 -24.76
CA ARG A 110 4.06 18.79 -25.49
C ARG A 110 5.21 18.31 -24.59
N LEU A 111 5.16 18.61 -23.30
CA LEU A 111 6.23 18.39 -22.34
C LEU A 111 5.84 17.40 -21.24
N THR A 112 4.56 17.12 -21.06
CA THR A 112 4.03 16.33 -19.96
C THR A 112 2.93 15.39 -20.44
N THR A 113 2.87 14.20 -19.86
CA THR A 113 1.71 13.32 -19.92
C THR A 113 1.36 12.86 -18.52
N THR A 114 0.07 12.86 -18.21
CA THR A 114 -0.46 12.60 -16.88
C THR A 114 -1.59 11.60 -16.99
N LEU A 115 -1.54 10.57 -16.15
CA LEU A 115 -2.58 9.59 -15.97
C LEU A 115 -3.27 9.84 -14.63
N ASN A 116 -4.58 10.02 -14.70
CA ASN A 116 -5.48 10.02 -13.56
C ASN A 116 -6.07 8.62 -13.42
N VAL A 117 -5.99 8.02 -12.23
CA VAL A 117 -6.59 6.73 -11.92
C VAL A 117 -7.49 6.86 -10.70
N MET A 118 -8.76 6.51 -10.86
CA MET A 118 -9.75 6.53 -9.80
C MET A 118 -10.31 5.12 -9.63
N PRO A 119 -9.99 4.41 -8.54
CA PRO A 119 -10.72 3.23 -8.14
C PRO A 119 -12.21 3.53 -8.07
N ARG A 120 -13.08 2.57 -8.40
CA ARG A 120 -14.53 2.78 -8.27
C ARG A 120 -14.98 2.82 -6.81
N ARG A 121 -14.30 2.06 -5.93
CA ARG A 121 -14.54 2.06 -4.49
C ARG A 121 -13.49 2.88 -3.74
N GLY A 122 -13.74 3.13 -2.46
CA GLY A 122 -12.88 3.98 -1.62
C GLY A 122 -12.95 5.47 -1.98
N SER A 123 -12.19 6.29 -1.27
CA SER A 123 -12.11 7.75 -1.46
C SER A 123 -10.80 8.23 -2.06
N GLU A 124 -9.89 7.30 -2.38
CA GLU A 124 -8.56 7.61 -2.91
C GLU A 124 -8.57 7.83 -4.42
N ALA A 125 -7.67 8.70 -4.87
CA ALA A 125 -7.34 8.89 -6.27
C ALA A 125 -5.82 8.89 -6.45
N PHE A 126 -5.39 8.54 -7.65
CA PHE A 126 -3.98 8.39 -7.98
C PHE A 126 -3.64 9.19 -9.23
N LEU A 127 -2.44 9.75 -9.22
CA LEU A 127 -1.89 10.50 -10.33
C LEU A 127 -0.48 9.99 -10.62
N ALA A 128 -0.18 9.79 -11.90
CA ALA A 128 1.17 9.54 -12.37
C ALA A 128 1.47 10.43 -13.56
N GLY A 129 2.66 11.00 -13.63
CA GLY A 129 3.06 11.84 -14.74
C GLY A 129 4.50 11.61 -15.17
N VAL A 130 4.72 11.83 -16.46
CA VAL A 130 6.05 11.89 -17.07
C VAL A 130 6.22 13.26 -17.70
N GLU A 131 7.28 13.96 -17.31
CA GLU A 131 7.63 15.29 -17.79
C GLU A 131 9.01 15.25 -18.48
N ARG A 132 9.14 16.01 -19.57
CA ARG A 132 10.40 16.36 -20.20
C ARG A 132 10.84 17.74 -19.72
N ARG A 133 11.91 17.80 -18.94
CA ARG A 133 12.51 19.05 -18.45
C ARG A 133 13.99 19.08 -18.78
N GLY A 134 14.45 20.13 -19.46
CA GLY A 134 15.87 20.32 -19.78
C GLY A 134 16.49 19.15 -20.58
N GLY A 135 15.71 18.53 -21.47
CA GLY A 135 16.16 17.38 -22.26
C GLY A 135 16.17 16.03 -21.53
N ARG A 136 15.83 16.00 -20.23
CA ARG A 136 15.71 14.76 -19.43
C ARG A 136 14.25 14.44 -19.18
N LEU A 137 13.94 13.16 -19.10
CA LEU A 137 12.64 12.68 -18.65
C LEU A 137 12.66 12.44 -17.15
N THR A 138 11.63 12.91 -16.47
CA THR A 138 11.38 12.69 -15.05
C THR A 138 9.97 12.16 -14.87
N SER A 139 9.78 11.28 -13.88
CA SER A 139 8.46 10.74 -13.52
C SER A 139 8.09 11.12 -12.10
N TRP A 140 6.81 11.24 -11.84
CA TRP A 140 6.26 11.39 -10.50
C TRP A 140 4.98 10.58 -10.36
N SER A 141 4.66 10.19 -9.14
CA SER A 141 3.42 9.52 -8.80
C SER A 141 2.97 9.94 -7.41
N CYS A 142 1.66 10.04 -7.22
CA CYS A 142 1.08 10.43 -5.94
C CYS A 142 -0.32 9.88 -5.76
N ARG A 143 -0.74 9.90 -4.50
CA ARG A 143 -2.05 9.54 -4.03
C ARG A 143 -2.64 10.68 -3.23
N GLY A 144 -3.93 10.91 -3.44
CA GLY A 144 -4.72 11.84 -2.65
C GLY A 144 -6.16 11.36 -2.60
N ARG A 145 -7.06 12.30 -2.39
CA ARG A 145 -8.50 12.01 -2.34
C ARG A 145 -9.18 12.36 -3.66
N LYS A 146 -10.24 11.62 -4.01
CA LYS A 146 -11.04 11.84 -5.23
C LYS A 146 -11.64 13.23 -5.30
N ASP A 147 -12.08 13.80 -4.16
CA ASP A 147 -12.68 15.14 -4.10
C ASP A 147 -11.67 16.26 -4.45
N GLN A 148 -10.37 15.98 -4.35
CA GLN A 148 -9.31 16.93 -4.66
C GLN A 148 -8.80 16.81 -6.09
N ILE A 149 -9.25 15.81 -6.85
CA ILE A 149 -8.81 15.65 -8.24
C ILE A 149 -9.51 16.70 -9.11
N SER A 150 -8.75 17.69 -9.56
CA SER A 150 -9.25 18.70 -10.50
C SER A 150 -9.20 18.14 -11.93
N GLU A 151 -10.15 18.54 -12.77
CA GLU A 151 -10.14 18.25 -14.22
C GLU A 151 -8.92 18.84 -14.96
N ARG A 152 -8.18 19.76 -14.32
CA ARG A 152 -6.99 20.38 -14.90
C ARG A 152 -5.86 19.37 -15.11
N ASN A 153 -5.08 19.62 -16.16
CA ASN A 153 -3.87 18.86 -16.43
C ASN A 153 -2.81 19.13 -15.35
N HIS A 154 -2.50 18.11 -14.55
CA HIS A 154 -1.53 18.21 -13.46
C HIS A 154 -0.13 17.99 -14.02
N LYS A 155 0.76 18.98 -13.86
CA LYS A 155 2.18 18.84 -14.24
C LYS A 155 3.05 18.22 -13.14
N ARG A 156 2.53 18.21 -11.92
CA ARG A 156 3.18 17.71 -10.71
C ARG A 156 2.11 17.24 -9.74
N CYS A 157 2.52 16.57 -8.68
CA CYS A 157 1.61 16.20 -7.60
C CYS A 157 0.94 17.43 -6.98
N PRO A 158 -0.40 17.41 -6.83
CA PRO A 158 -1.12 18.47 -6.14
C PRO A 158 -0.63 18.63 -4.70
N GLU A 159 -0.84 19.82 -4.14
CA GLU A 159 -0.53 20.08 -2.74
C GLU A 159 -1.39 19.20 -1.82
N GLY A 160 -0.80 18.71 -0.73
CA GLY A 160 -1.47 17.79 0.20
C GLY A 160 -1.53 16.33 -0.25
N TRP A 161 -1.07 16.01 -1.46
CA TRP A 161 -1.01 14.62 -1.94
C TRP A 161 0.27 13.92 -1.46
N THR A 162 0.14 12.64 -1.15
CA THR A 162 1.28 11.81 -0.74
C THR A 162 2.03 11.33 -1.97
N LEU A 163 3.34 11.57 -2.03
CA LEU A 163 4.19 10.99 -3.06
C LEU A 163 4.23 9.47 -2.91
N LEU A 164 4.13 8.78 -4.05
CA LEU A 164 4.25 7.34 -4.13
C LEU A 164 5.51 6.99 -4.92
N ASP A 165 6.24 5.97 -4.47
CA ASP A 165 7.23 5.32 -5.29
C ASP A 165 6.63 4.06 -5.93
N VAL A 166 6.05 4.23 -7.12
CA VAL A 166 5.45 3.11 -7.86
C VAL A 166 6.49 2.26 -8.58
N LYS A 167 7.77 2.67 -8.59
CA LYS A 167 8.83 1.88 -9.24
C LYS A 167 9.24 0.69 -8.39
N GLN A 168 9.03 0.75 -7.07
CA GLN A 168 9.36 -0.30 -6.11
C GLN A 168 8.28 -1.38 -5.95
N LEU A 169 7.19 -1.30 -6.72
CA LEU A 169 6.17 -2.35 -6.73
C LEU A 169 6.68 -3.55 -7.55
N GLU A 170 7.28 -4.52 -6.86
CA GLU A 170 7.63 -5.84 -7.39
C GLU A 170 6.44 -6.81 -7.36
#